data_AF-K4DD99-F1
#
_entry.id   AF-K4DD99-F1
#
_cell.length_a   1.000
_cell.length_b   1.000
_cell.length_c   1.000
_cell.angle_alpha   90.00
_cell.angle_beta   90.00
_cell.angle_gamma   90.00
#
_symmetry.space_group_name_H-M   'P 1'
#
loop_
_entity.id
_entity.type
_entity.pdbx_description
1 polymer ?
#
loop_
_entity_poly.entity_id
_entity_poly.type
_entity_poly.pdbx_seq_one_letter_code
_entity_poly.pdbx_strand_id
1 'polypeptide(L)'
;MSLWKITSIFTTYCSSMLRESLADHLQNCNSLLEFEFKKHRKNVLLGLSCIHNNGIIYCDIKPGNIFLVGMDKTVKIGDFGLSVTLEQGMNQKQEVIREYKEIDIWALGCTVYELITGTLMWEDAHGDYVLDKIEFEEPMLQNSKFSNEPQDFLGKCLVKNQSKRWTADKLLNYIFL
;
A
#
# COMPACT_ATOMS: atom_id res chain seq x y z
N MET A 1 13.21 0.81 -20.12
CA MET A 1 12.27 -0.28 -20.49
C MET A 1 10.86 0.28 -20.33
N SER A 2 9.97 0.21 -21.33
CA SER A 2 8.65 0.86 -21.19
C SER A 2 7.79 0.15 -20.13
N LEU A 3 7.04 0.92 -19.32
CA LEU A 3 6.11 0.39 -18.31
C LEU A 3 5.14 -0.64 -18.90
N TRP A 4 4.73 -0.45 -20.17
CA TRP A 4 3.94 -1.39 -20.96
C TRP A 4 4.56 -2.78 -21.12
N LYS A 5 5.89 -2.88 -21.21
CA LYS A 5 6.57 -4.19 -21.25
C LYS A 5 6.53 -4.87 -19.87
N ILE A 6 6.55 -4.10 -18.78
CA ILE A 6 6.45 -4.65 -17.41
C ILE A 6 5.02 -5.15 -17.15
N THR A 7 3.99 -4.36 -17.47
CA THR A 7 2.58 -4.79 -17.33
C THR A 7 2.27 -6.01 -18.19
N SER A 8 2.75 -6.07 -19.44
CA SER A 8 2.55 -7.21 -20.34
C SER A 8 3.28 -8.48 -19.88
N ILE A 9 4.51 -8.36 -19.36
CA ILE A 9 5.25 -9.51 -18.80
C ILE A 9 4.57 -10.00 -17.51
N PHE A 10 4.10 -9.10 -16.65
CA PHE A 10 3.45 -9.47 -15.39
C PHE A 10 2.11 -10.20 -15.62
N THR A 11 1.26 -9.69 -16.53
CA THR A 11 -0.02 -10.35 -16.86
C THR A 11 0.18 -11.69 -17.57
N THR A 12 1.18 -11.81 -18.45
CA THR A 12 1.38 -13.03 -19.24
C THR A 12 2.09 -14.14 -18.45
N TYR A 13 3.02 -13.80 -17.56
CA TYR A 13 3.77 -14.79 -16.77
C TYR A 13 3.08 -15.17 -15.45
N CYS A 14 2.27 -14.27 -14.86
CA CYS A 14 1.62 -14.54 -13.58
C CYS A 14 0.17 -15.05 -13.70
N SER A 15 -0.47 -15.07 -14.87
CA SER A 15 -1.88 -15.48 -14.99
C SER A 15 -2.19 -16.88 -14.48
N SER A 16 -1.24 -17.82 -14.55
CA SER A 16 -1.39 -19.19 -14.03
C SER A 16 -1.16 -19.32 -12.52
N MET A 17 -0.57 -18.30 -11.89
CA MET A 17 -0.25 -18.30 -10.45
C MET A 17 -1.02 -17.25 -9.65
N LEU A 18 -1.62 -16.26 -10.33
CA LEU A 18 -2.52 -15.27 -9.74
C LEU A 18 -3.80 -15.97 -9.30
N ARG A 19 -4.17 -15.76 -8.03
CA ARG A 19 -5.42 -16.27 -7.48
C ARG A 19 -6.48 -15.18 -7.49
N GLU A 20 -6.44 -14.32 -6.49
CA GLU A 20 -7.42 -13.27 -6.25
C GLU A 20 -6.71 -12.02 -5.72
N SER A 21 -7.34 -10.85 -5.86
CA SER A 21 -6.89 -9.64 -5.18
C SER A 21 -7.23 -9.70 -3.70
N LEU A 22 -6.60 -8.85 -2.87
CA LEU A 22 -7.00 -8.73 -1.48
C LEU A 22 -8.38 -8.08 -1.33
N ALA A 23 -8.88 -7.35 -2.33
CA ALA A 23 -10.27 -6.89 -2.35
C ALA A 23 -11.25 -8.06 -2.50
N ASP A 24 -10.98 -8.99 -3.42
CA ASP A 24 -11.78 -10.21 -3.60
C ASP A 24 -11.75 -11.07 -2.33
N HIS A 25 -10.56 -11.19 -1.72
CA HIS A 25 -10.39 -11.89 -0.45
C HIS A 25 -11.22 -11.24 0.67
N LEU A 26 -11.24 -9.91 0.74
CA LEU A 26 -12.01 -9.15 1.73
C LEU A 26 -13.52 -9.35 1.56
N GLN A 27 -14.02 -9.41 0.33
CA GLN A 27 -15.43 -9.71 0.06
C GLN A 27 -15.84 -11.11 0.58
N ASN A 28 -14.92 -12.08 0.55
CA ASN A 28 -15.18 -13.45 1.01
C ASN A 28 -15.06 -13.61 2.53
N CYS A 29 -14.15 -12.87 3.18
CA CYS A 29 -13.79 -13.07 4.59
C CYS A 29 -14.16 -11.92 5.53
N ASN A 30 -14.67 -10.79 5.01
CA ASN A 30 -14.97 -9.52 5.68
C ASN A 30 -13.76 -8.81 6.34
N SER A 31 -12.68 -9.51 6.68
CA SER A 31 -11.42 -8.96 7.22
C SER A 31 -10.29 -9.98 7.16
N LEU A 32 -9.03 -9.52 7.15
CA LEU A 32 -7.84 -10.33 7.33
C LEU A 32 -7.61 -10.67 8.81
N LEU A 33 -7.11 -11.88 9.07
CA LEU A 33 -6.64 -12.27 10.40
C LEU A 33 -5.24 -11.68 10.67
N GLU A 34 -4.91 -11.47 11.95
CA GLU A 34 -3.66 -10.79 12.33
C GLU A 34 -2.40 -11.53 11.83
N PHE A 35 -2.42 -12.87 11.80
CA PHE A 35 -1.29 -13.65 11.27
C PHE A 35 -1.08 -13.43 9.76
N GLU A 36 -2.18 -13.23 9.01
CA GLU A 36 -2.14 -12.93 7.58
C GLU A 36 -1.58 -11.54 7.35
N PHE A 37 -1.99 -10.56 8.17
CA PHE A 37 -1.42 -9.21 8.18
C PHE A 37 0.10 -9.24 8.35
N LYS A 38 0.63 -9.97 9.35
CA LYS A 38 2.09 -10.01 9.60
C LYS A 38 2.87 -10.54 8.39
N LYS A 39 2.33 -11.56 7.73
CA LYS A 39 2.93 -12.14 6.51
C LYS A 39 2.80 -11.17 5.33
N HIS A 40 1.62 -10.63 5.11
CA HIS A 40 1.30 -9.83 3.92
C HIS A 40 1.98 -8.46 3.95
N ARG A 41 1.98 -7.77 5.11
CA ARG A 41 2.65 -6.45 5.23
C ARG A 41 4.11 -6.52 4.81
N LYS A 42 4.82 -7.60 5.16
CA LYS A 42 6.25 -7.78 4.81
C LYS A 42 6.43 -7.74 3.30
N ASN A 43 5.65 -8.56 2.61
CA ASN A 43 5.77 -8.73 1.18
C ASN A 43 5.33 -7.47 0.41
N VAL A 44 4.29 -6.77 0.90
CA VAL A 44 3.88 -5.47 0.34
C VAL A 44 4.98 -4.43 0.52
N LEU A 45 5.58 -4.32 1.71
CA LEU A 45 6.67 -3.39 1.96
C LEU A 45 7.93 -3.71 1.13
N LEU A 46 8.28 -4.99 0.97
CA LEU A 46 9.37 -5.41 0.09
C LEU A 46 9.10 -5.01 -1.37
N GLY A 47 7.86 -5.19 -1.83
CA GLY A 47 7.41 -4.75 -3.15
C GLY A 47 7.54 -3.23 -3.32
N LEU A 48 6.99 -2.45 -2.39
CA LEU A 48 7.05 -0.99 -2.41
C LEU A 48 8.47 -0.45 -2.33
N SER A 49 9.32 -0.99 -1.44
CA SER A 49 10.74 -0.64 -1.36
C SER A 49 11.44 -0.86 -2.71
N CYS A 50 11.19 -2.02 -3.36
CA CYS A 50 11.73 -2.29 -4.68
C CYS A 50 11.26 -1.28 -5.74
N ILE A 51 9.95 -1.00 -5.79
CA ILE A 51 9.35 -0.03 -6.71
C ILE A 51 9.99 1.36 -6.51
N HIS A 52 10.04 1.83 -5.27
CA HIS A 52 10.60 3.13 -4.89
C HIS A 52 12.10 3.22 -5.19
N ASN A 53 12.86 2.16 -4.97
CA ASN A 53 14.30 2.11 -5.23
C ASN A 53 14.63 2.08 -6.73
N ASN A 54 13.70 1.64 -7.57
CA ASN A 54 13.79 1.75 -9.03
C ASN A 54 13.27 3.10 -9.57
N GLY A 55 13.04 4.07 -8.68
CA GLY A 55 12.58 5.40 -9.08
C GLY A 55 11.16 5.41 -9.65
N ILE A 56 10.31 4.50 -9.19
CA ILE A 56 8.89 4.46 -9.55
C ILE A 56 8.07 4.85 -8.33
N ILE A 57 7.05 5.68 -8.54
CA ILE A 57 5.97 5.93 -7.59
C ILE A 57 4.76 5.14 -8.06
N TYR A 58 4.16 4.35 -7.18
CA TYR A 58 3.13 3.41 -7.60
C TYR A 58 1.77 4.08 -7.83
N CYS A 59 1.40 5.01 -6.95
CA CYS A 59 0.22 5.90 -7.02
C CYS A 59 -1.16 5.24 -6.87
N ASP A 60 -1.28 3.91 -6.77
CA ASP A 60 -2.57 3.22 -6.70
C ASP A 60 -2.61 2.08 -5.68
N ILE A 61 -1.92 2.21 -4.54
CA ILE A 61 -1.94 1.19 -3.49
C ILE A 61 -3.35 1.07 -2.91
N LYS A 62 -3.96 -0.09 -3.12
CA LYS A 62 -5.29 -0.47 -2.61
C LYS A 62 -5.44 -2.00 -2.61
N PRO A 63 -6.40 -2.58 -1.86
CA PRO A 63 -6.60 -4.04 -1.84
C PRO A 63 -6.77 -4.67 -3.21
N GLY A 64 -7.45 -3.99 -4.14
CA GLY A 64 -7.71 -4.49 -5.50
C GLY A 64 -6.47 -4.67 -6.38
N ASN A 65 -5.36 -4.00 -6.04
CA ASN A 65 -4.10 -4.11 -6.79
C ASN A 65 -3.03 -4.93 -6.07
N ILE A 66 -3.37 -5.55 -4.95
CA ILE A 66 -2.49 -6.46 -4.22
C ILE A 66 -3.05 -7.87 -4.39
N PHE A 67 -2.26 -8.78 -4.96
CA PHE A 67 -2.73 -10.08 -5.38
C PHE A 67 -2.09 -11.21 -4.58
N LEU A 68 -2.88 -12.21 -4.23
CA LEU A 68 -2.39 -13.49 -3.73
C LEU A 68 -1.86 -14.32 -4.90
N VAL A 69 -0.61 -14.77 -4.78
CA VAL A 69 0.09 -15.55 -5.81
C VAL A 69 0.55 -16.87 -5.22
N GLY A 70 0.42 -17.94 -6.00
CA GLY A 70 0.92 -19.27 -5.65
C GLY A 70 0.10 -19.99 -4.59
N MET A 71 0.53 -21.21 -4.24
CA MET A 71 -0.11 -22.04 -3.22
C MET A 71 0.19 -21.55 -1.80
N ASP A 72 1.31 -20.87 -1.62
CA ASP A 72 1.73 -20.27 -0.37
C ASP A 72 1.01 -18.94 -0.08
N LYS A 73 0.13 -18.46 -0.97
CA LYS A 73 -0.62 -17.21 -0.81
C LYS A 73 0.29 -16.01 -0.53
N THR A 74 1.39 -15.89 -1.27
CA THR A 74 2.28 -14.74 -1.16
C THR A 74 1.67 -13.54 -1.85
N VAL A 75 1.58 -12.40 -1.16
CA VAL A 75 1.06 -11.16 -1.75
C VAL A 75 2.09 -10.48 -2.65
N LYS A 76 1.63 -9.93 -3.77
CA LYS A 76 2.43 -9.11 -4.69
C LYS A 76 1.63 -7.90 -5.15
N ILE A 77 2.32 -6.78 -5.36
CA ILE A 77 1.74 -5.58 -5.97
C ILE A 77 1.65 -5.83 -7.49
N GLY A 78 0.46 -5.65 -8.04
CA GLY A 78 0.17 -5.75 -9.48
C GLY A 78 -0.19 -4.39 -10.08
N ASP A 79 -0.78 -4.39 -11.28
CA ASP A 79 -1.34 -3.22 -11.98
C ASP A 79 -0.58 -1.89 -11.84
N PHE A 80 0.36 -1.62 -12.75
CA PHE A 80 1.17 -0.39 -12.77
C PHE A 80 0.56 0.69 -13.68
N GLY A 81 -0.74 0.64 -13.98
CA GLY A 81 -1.40 1.53 -14.94
C GLY A 81 -1.32 3.02 -14.59
N LEU A 82 -1.22 3.35 -13.29
CA LEU A 82 -1.10 4.72 -12.78
C LEU A 82 0.30 5.07 -12.26
N SER A 83 1.26 4.14 -12.36
CA SER A 83 2.59 4.35 -11.81
C SER A 83 3.41 5.35 -12.64
N VAL A 84 4.22 6.15 -11.96
CA VAL A 84 5.03 7.21 -12.57
C VAL A 84 6.51 6.90 -12.38
N THR A 85 7.29 6.96 -13.45
CA THR A 85 8.76 6.83 -13.38
C THR A 85 9.39 8.21 -13.23
N LEU A 86 10.27 8.36 -12.24
CA LEU A 86 10.94 9.63 -11.93
C LEU A 86 11.92 10.07 -13.04
N GLU A 87 12.41 9.14 -13.88
CA GLU A 87 13.24 9.44 -15.05
C GLU A 87 12.49 10.18 -16.18
N GLN A 88 11.16 9.98 -16.30
CA GLN A 88 10.39 10.50 -17.44
C GLN A 88 9.73 11.86 -17.18
N GLY A 89 9.87 12.41 -15.98
CA GLY A 89 9.12 13.62 -15.59
C GLY A 89 9.97 14.86 -15.33
N MET A 90 11.09 14.75 -14.62
CA MET A 90 11.42 15.85 -13.72
C MET A 90 12.91 15.93 -13.35
N ASN A 91 13.58 17.03 -13.70
CA ASN A 91 14.80 17.52 -13.05
C ASN A 91 14.51 17.96 -11.60
N GLN A 92 13.90 17.10 -10.79
CA GLN A 92 13.47 17.46 -9.43
C GLN A 92 14.47 17.04 -8.37
N LYS A 93 14.55 17.87 -7.32
CA LYS A 93 15.37 17.63 -6.13
C LYS A 93 14.88 16.38 -5.39
N GLN A 94 15.79 15.69 -4.70
CA GLN A 94 15.51 14.47 -3.91
C GLN A 94 14.37 14.64 -2.89
N GLU A 95 14.10 15.86 -2.41
CA GLU A 95 13.00 16.15 -1.50
C GLU A 95 11.63 15.95 -2.15
N VAL A 96 11.43 16.42 -3.38
CA VAL A 96 10.14 16.25 -4.09
C VAL A 96 9.91 14.77 -4.44
N ILE A 97 10.97 14.06 -4.80
CA ILE A 97 10.93 12.59 -5.03
C ILE A 97 10.49 11.85 -3.77
N ARG A 98 10.98 12.27 -2.59
CA ARG A 98 10.57 11.68 -1.31
C ARG A 98 9.07 11.90 -1.12
N GLU A 99 8.60 13.15 -1.24
CA GLU A 99 7.18 13.51 -1.04
C GLU A 99 6.22 12.60 -1.82
N TYR A 100 6.55 12.23 -3.06
CA TYR A 100 5.75 11.29 -3.84
C TYR A 100 5.78 9.85 -3.32
N LYS A 101 6.92 9.34 -2.83
CA LYS A 101 7.01 7.99 -2.25
C LYS A 101 6.18 7.88 -0.98
N GLU A 102 6.10 8.95 -0.20
CA GLU A 102 5.31 8.97 1.03
C GLU A 102 3.79 8.92 0.76
N ILE A 103 3.33 9.27 -0.44
CA ILE A 103 1.93 9.08 -0.86
C ILE A 103 1.57 7.59 -0.85
N ASP A 104 2.43 6.74 -1.42
CA ASP A 104 2.20 5.28 -1.43
C ASP A 104 2.17 4.70 -0.01
N ILE A 105 2.92 5.28 0.93
CA ILE A 105 2.92 4.84 2.34
C ILE A 105 1.61 5.22 3.04
N TRP A 106 1.06 6.41 2.76
CA TRP A 106 -0.25 6.78 3.26
C TRP A 106 -1.33 5.83 2.73
N ALA A 107 -1.32 5.59 1.42
CA ALA A 107 -2.24 4.66 0.76
C ALA A 107 -2.11 3.22 1.32
N LEU A 108 -0.90 2.78 1.64
CA LEU A 108 -0.65 1.51 2.34
C LEU A 108 -1.30 1.50 3.73
N GLY A 109 -1.21 2.60 4.49
CA GLY A 109 -1.88 2.74 5.78
C GLY A 109 -3.40 2.58 5.66
N CYS A 110 -4.03 3.27 4.71
CA CYS A 110 -5.46 3.13 4.43
C CYS A 110 -5.83 1.70 4.01
N THR A 111 -5.02 1.09 3.14
CA THR A 111 -5.20 -0.30 2.69
C THR A 111 -5.14 -1.29 3.85
N VAL A 112 -4.15 -1.14 4.75
CA VAL A 112 -4.03 -2.02 5.92
C VAL A 112 -5.18 -1.83 6.89
N TYR A 113 -5.63 -0.60 7.10
CA TYR A 113 -6.82 -0.33 7.89
C TYR A 113 -8.02 -1.09 7.32
N GLU A 114 -8.32 -0.89 6.04
CA GLU A 114 -9.46 -1.53 5.36
C GLU A 114 -9.39 -3.06 5.43
N LEU A 115 -8.21 -3.63 5.20
CA LEU A 115 -8.04 -5.08 5.24
C LEU A 115 -8.32 -5.67 6.63
N ILE A 116 -8.04 -4.94 7.71
CA ILE A 116 -8.25 -5.44 9.08
C ILE A 116 -9.67 -5.14 9.55
N THR A 117 -10.20 -3.97 9.24
CA THR A 117 -11.52 -3.54 9.73
C THR A 117 -12.66 -4.06 8.87
N GLY A 118 -12.41 -4.28 7.57
CA GLY A 118 -13.43 -4.52 6.55
C GLY A 118 -14.09 -3.23 6.04
N THR A 119 -13.65 -2.06 6.50
CA THR A 119 -14.28 -0.77 6.20
C THR A 119 -13.25 0.28 5.80
N LEU A 120 -13.66 1.23 4.96
CA LEU A 120 -12.82 2.38 4.62
C LEU A 120 -12.65 3.30 5.83
N MET A 121 -11.50 3.96 5.94
CA MET A 121 -11.21 4.88 7.06
C MET A 121 -12.18 6.06 7.12
N TRP A 122 -12.60 6.58 5.96
CA TRP A 122 -13.57 7.65 5.81
C TRP A 122 -14.73 7.19 4.92
N GLU A 123 -15.39 6.11 5.33
CA GLU A 123 -16.47 5.46 4.58
C GLU A 123 -17.67 6.39 4.30
N ASP A 124 -17.94 7.32 5.21
CA ASP A 124 -19.04 8.29 5.12
C ASP A 124 -18.70 9.52 4.24
N ALA A 125 -17.47 9.61 3.72
CA ALA A 125 -17.06 10.70 2.85
C ALA A 125 -17.10 10.33 1.37
N HIS A 126 -17.55 11.26 0.54
CA HIS A 126 -17.70 11.08 -0.90
C HIS A 126 -17.17 12.29 -1.67
N GLY A 127 -16.57 12.03 -2.84
CA GLY A 127 -16.00 13.07 -3.69
C GLY A 127 -14.96 13.92 -2.97
N ASP A 128 -15.02 15.23 -3.18
CA ASP A 128 -14.06 16.18 -2.62
C ASP A 128 -14.08 16.22 -1.09
N TYR A 129 -15.18 15.83 -0.44
CA TYR A 129 -15.29 15.79 1.02
C TYR A 129 -14.31 14.80 1.67
N VAL A 130 -13.85 13.78 0.93
CA VAL A 130 -12.81 12.86 1.41
C VAL A 130 -11.48 13.60 1.61
N LEU A 131 -11.16 14.56 0.74
CA LEU A 131 -9.94 15.36 0.85
C LEU A 131 -9.98 16.26 2.08
N ASP A 132 -11.13 16.88 2.34
CA ASP A 132 -11.34 17.69 3.55
C ASP A 132 -11.14 16.84 4.81
N LYS A 133 -11.68 15.61 4.84
CA LYS A 133 -11.47 14.71 5.98
C LYS A 133 -10.00 14.31 6.14
N ILE A 134 -9.32 13.97 5.06
CA ILE A 134 -7.88 13.65 5.09
C ILE A 134 -7.07 14.84 5.64
N GLU A 135 -7.43 16.07 5.27
CA GLU A 135 -6.74 17.28 5.69
C GLU A 135 -7.03 17.62 7.16
N PHE A 136 -8.29 17.57 7.59
CA PHE A 136 -8.73 18.12 8.87
C PHE A 136 -8.97 17.09 9.97
N GLU A 137 -9.27 15.83 9.65
CA GLU A 137 -9.52 14.77 10.64
C GLU A 137 -8.28 13.93 10.91
N GLU A 138 -8.14 13.41 12.13
CA GLU A 138 -7.07 12.48 12.46
C GLU A 138 -7.48 11.04 12.11
N PRO A 139 -6.56 10.21 11.56
CA PRO A 139 -6.82 8.80 11.29
C PRO A 139 -7.31 8.05 12.53
N MET A 140 -8.40 7.30 12.40
CA MET A 140 -8.95 6.50 13.49
C MET A 140 -8.12 5.23 13.71
N LEU A 141 -7.03 5.35 14.46
CA LEU A 141 -6.13 4.24 14.74
C LEU A 141 -6.60 3.34 15.89
N GLN A 142 -7.59 3.78 16.66
CA GLN A 142 -8.15 3.01 17.77
C GLN A 142 -9.34 2.19 17.26
N ASN A 143 -9.17 0.87 17.19
CA ASN A 143 -10.23 -0.07 16.85
C ASN A 143 -10.06 -1.32 17.70
N SER A 144 -11.16 -1.88 18.21
CA SER A 144 -11.13 -3.13 19.00
C SER A 144 -10.60 -4.33 18.22
N LYS A 145 -10.57 -4.26 16.89
CA LYS A 145 -9.97 -5.28 16.01
C LYS A 145 -8.43 -5.18 15.92
N PHE A 146 -7.83 -4.08 16.34
CA PHE A 146 -6.37 -3.94 16.31
C PHE A 146 -5.73 -4.48 17.59
N SER A 147 -4.71 -5.32 17.44
CA SER A 147 -3.69 -5.48 18.46
C SER A 147 -2.74 -4.26 18.45
N ASN A 148 -1.80 -4.19 19.40
CA ASN A 148 -0.84 -3.08 19.46
C ASN A 148 0.00 -2.93 18.19
N GLU A 149 0.24 -4.04 17.48
CA GLU A 149 1.19 -4.08 16.38
C GLU A 149 0.64 -3.45 15.07
N PRO A 150 -0.57 -3.79 14.58
CA PRO A 150 -1.21 -3.04 13.51
C PRO A 150 -1.39 -1.55 13.85
N GLN A 151 -1.77 -1.22 15.08
CA GLN A 151 -1.97 0.16 15.50
C GLN A 151 -0.67 0.98 15.42
N ASP A 152 0.43 0.41 15.90
CA ASP A 152 1.75 1.02 15.82
C ASP A 152 2.24 1.18 14.36
N PHE A 153 2.00 0.16 13.52
CA PHE A 153 2.30 0.22 12.09
C PHE A 153 1.53 1.34 11.38
N LEU A 154 0.21 1.43 11.63
CA LEU A 154 -0.63 2.47 11.08
C LEU A 154 -0.22 3.87 11.56
N GLY A 155 0.18 4.01 12.83
CA GLY A 155 0.70 5.26 13.39
C GLY A 155 1.96 5.78 12.71
N LYS A 156 2.75 4.92 12.06
CA LYS A 156 3.92 5.29 11.25
C LYS A 156 3.57 5.63 9.80
N CYS A 157 2.52 5.00 9.26
CA CYS A 157 2.07 5.20 7.89
C CYS A 157 1.19 6.46 7.75
N LEU A 158 0.27 6.66 8.68
CA LEU A 158 -0.78 7.67 8.61
C LEU A 158 -0.39 8.95 9.37
N VAL A 159 0.83 9.43 9.11
CA VAL A 159 1.33 10.71 9.64
C VAL A 159 1.02 11.81 8.63
N LYS A 160 0.26 12.84 9.02
CA LYS A 160 -0.11 13.96 8.13
C LYS A 160 1.10 14.69 7.55
N ASN A 161 2.09 15.00 8.39
CA ASN A 161 3.33 15.58 7.92
C ASN A 161 4.13 14.54 7.14
N GLN A 162 4.15 14.69 5.80
CA GLN A 162 4.79 13.76 4.86
C GLN A 162 6.25 13.52 5.20
N SER A 163 7.02 14.57 5.54
CA SER A 163 8.45 14.45 5.87
C SER A 163 8.72 13.62 7.14
N LYS A 164 7.73 13.48 8.03
CA LYS A 164 7.79 12.66 9.25
C LYS A 164 7.25 11.25 9.02
N ARG A 165 6.54 11.02 7.92
CA ARG A 165 6.02 9.71 7.54
C ARG A 165 7.18 8.78 7.25
N TRP A 166 7.04 7.52 7.65
CA TRP A 166 8.09 6.55 7.43
C TRP A 166 8.13 6.10 5.97
N THR A 167 9.29 5.71 5.48
CA THR A 167 9.43 5.10 4.15
C THR A 167 9.24 3.58 4.25
N ALA A 168 9.03 2.91 3.11
CA ALA A 168 8.96 1.46 3.05
C ALA A 168 10.21 0.80 3.69
N ASP A 169 11.41 1.33 3.43
CA ASP A 169 12.66 0.81 4.00
C ASP A 169 12.72 0.98 5.53
N LYS A 170 12.28 2.12 6.06
CA LYS A 170 12.22 2.34 7.52
C LYS A 170 11.26 1.35 8.18
N LEU A 171 10.09 1.14 7.58
CA LEU A 171 9.09 0.19 8.06
C LEU A 171 9.60 -1.25 8.00
N LEU A 172 10.30 -1.64 6.92
CA LEU A 172 10.94 -2.96 6.82
C LEU A 172 11.97 -3.16 7.94
N ASN A 173 12.91 -2.23 8.10
CA ASN A 173 13.98 -2.36 9.08
C ASN A 173 13.45 -2.42 10.53
N TYR A 174 12.35 -1.72 10.80
CA TYR A 174 11.72 -1.73 12.12
C TYR A 174 11.00 -3.03 12.48
N ILE A 175 10.42 -3.70 11.49
CA ILE A 175 9.63 -4.93 11.71
C ILE A 175 10.55 -6.17 11.83
N PHE A 176 11.79 -6.10 11.34
CA PHE A 176 12.71 -7.24 11.25
C PHE A 176 14.01 -7.09 12.05
N LEU A 177 14.10 -6.08 12.93
CA LEU A 177 15.14 -5.96 13.96
C LEU A 177 14.62 -6.41 15.32
#